data_AF-A0A0K8Q4A1-F1
#
_entry.id   AF-A0A0K8Q4A1-F1
#
_cell.length_a   1.000
_cell.length_b   1.000
_cell.length_c   1.000
_cell.angle_alpha   90.00
_cell.angle_beta   90.00
_cell.angle_gamma   90.00
#
_symmetry.space_group_name_H-M   'P 1'
#
loop_
_entity.id
_entity.type
_entity.pdbx_description
1 polymer ?
#
loop_
_entity_poly.entity_id
_entity_poly.type
_entity_poly.pdbx_seq_one_letter_code
_entity_poly.pdbx_strand_id
1 'polypeptide(L)'
;MATYNEVGVPPRPGTIGVPVWGVDVEVARAEIPDRIELLPRGELGELVIRGHNLMKGYLNRPEATAEAVVDGWFRTGDLGTKDEDGYLRVVDRMKDMIIRNGYNVYPREVEEILLTHPDVVSAAVYGVPHEVHGQEVAAAIVLCDGSQVDAEGLIEFAASQLAAYKYPRIIRLLSELPMGLAARSSSGSWSPATRKYLTGRARFTPMENRAPAQHSTDAIVSLSIELMVAQGYESTTVDTLADAAGISRSTFFRKFGAKDDVVFADHNLILEGARDFLANSAGDPLTILRDSTLRIFGHFVRNPRTSITRQQLLQQVPALRDRELVTSHRYERIFTEYLQSALPESGHRELGSVALSAATVAIHNAFLRRWLRSPETDLAGELAAELRNLSETFRPALFPKATGRIPPKVVVAVMGANATEEDVLAAVRNALES
;
A
#
# COMPACT_ATOMS: atom_id res chain seq x y z
N MET A 1 7.51 8.25 12.25
CA MET A 1 8.34 7.53 11.26
C MET A 1 9.75 7.42 11.84
N ALA A 2 10.34 6.23 11.87
CA ALA A 2 11.62 5.98 12.56
C ALA A 2 12.76 5.58 11.61
N THR A 3 12.43 4.94 10.49
CA THR A 3 13.38 4.58 9.43
C THR A 3 12.85 5.03 8.07
N TYR A 4 13.75 5.10 7.09
CA TYR A 4 13.40 5.44 5.72
C TYR A 4 14.42 4.86 4.72
N ASN A 5 13.97 4.67 3.48
CA ASN A 5 14.87 4.44 2.36
C ASN A 5 15.28 5.79 1.77
N GLU A 6 16.58 5.99 1.61
CA GLU A 6 17.12 7.25 1.11
C GLU A 6 16.72 7.49 -0.34
N VAL A 7 16.25 8.71 -0.64
CA VAL A 7 15.82 9.09 -1.99
C VAL A 7 17.05 9.18 -2.89
N GLY A 8 17.00 8.49 -4.04
CA GLY A 8 18.13 8.42 -4.98
C GLY A 8 19.07 7.24 -4.74
N VAL A 9 18.87 6.47 -3.67
CA VAL A 9 19.56 5.19 -3.42
C VAL A 9 18.60 4.03 -3.72
N PRO A 10 19.00 3.02 -4.51
CA PRO A 10 18.18 1.83 -4.70
C PRO A 10 17.83 1.18 -3.36
N PRO A 11 16.54 0.94 -3.06
CA PRO A 11 16.14 0.33 -1.80
C PRO A 11 16.69 -1.09 -1.70
N ARG A 12 17.22 -1.47 -0.53
CA ARG A 12 17.67 -2.85 -0.28
C ARG A 12 16.45 -3.73 0.01
N PRO A 13 16.14 -4.73 -0.85
CA PRO A 13 14.97 -5.58 -0.65
C PRO A 13 14.98 -6.26 0.72
N GLY A 14 13.80 -6.33 1.36
CA GLY A 14 13.64 -6.94 2.68
C GLY A 14 14.10 -6.07 3.86
N THR A 15 14.55 -4.84 3.61
CA THR A 15 14.90 -3.88 4.68
C THR A 15 13.86 -2.78 4.81
N ILE A 16 13.79 -2.18 6.00
CA ILE A 16 12.99 -0.97 6.28
C ILE A 16 13.83 0.31 6.21
N GLY A 17 15.00 0.23 5.56
CA GLY A 17 15.95 1.33 5.41
C GLY A 17 16.78 1.59 6.67
N VAL A 18 17.26 2.83 6.79
CA VAL A 18 18.14 3.30 7.87
C VAL A 18 17.39 4.25 8.80
N PRO A 19 17.87 4.47 10.04
CA PRO A 19 17.24 5.42 10.97
C PRO A 19 17.15 6.84 10.41
N VAL A 20 16.05 7.53 10.73
CA VAL A 20 15.89 8.96 10.42
C VAL A 20 16.88 9.78 11.25
N TRP A 21 17.34 10.91 10.71
CA TRP A 21 18.24 11.81 11.44
C TRP A 21 17.71 12.17 12.84
N GLY A 22 18.59 12.07 13.85
CA GLY A 22 18.28 12.33 15.25
C GLY A 22 17.41 11.26 15.93
N VAL A 23 17.21 10.10 15.27
CA VAL A 23 16.52 8.93 15.81
C VAL A 23 17.50 7.76 15.81
N ASP A 24 17.71 7.16 16.98
CA ASP A 24 18.42 5.91 17.11
C ASP A 24 17.43 4.76 16.98
N VAL A 25 17.78 3.76 16.17
CA VAL A 25 17.08 2.48 16.13
C VAL A 25 18.13 1.38 16.27
N GLU A 26 18.01 0.58 17.33
CA GLU A 26 18.95 -0.48 17.67
C GLU A 26 18.22 -1.80 17.95
N VAL A 27 18.99 -2.88 18.05
CA VAL A 27 18.48 -4.21 18.39
C VAL A 27 18.81 -4.50 19.84
N ALA A 28 17.82 -4.88 20.64
CA ALA A 28 17.97 -5.21 22.05
C ALA A 28 17.55 -6.66 22.34
N ARG A 29 18.06 -7.21 23.45
CA ARG A 29 17.67 -8.53 23.93
C ARG A 29 16.18 -8.55 24.31
N ALA A 30 15.40 -9.35 23.59
CA ALA A 30 13.95 -9.39 23.72
C ALA A 30 13.48 -10.03 25.04
N GLU A 31 14.28 -10.93 25.62
CA GLU A 31 13.92 -11.69 26.82
C GLU A 31 14.01 -10.90 28.13
N ILE A 32 14.58 -9.68 28.09
CA ILE A 32 14.77 -8.83 29.27
C ILE A 32 13.83 -7.63 29.13
N PRO A 33 12.65 -7.61 29.77
CA PRO A 33 11.63 -6.58 29.57
C PRO A 33 11.91 -5.27 30.31
N ASP A 34 12.63 -5.33 31.44
CA ASP A 34 12.77 -4.27 32.44
C ASP A 34 13.99 -3.35 32.26
N ARG A 35 14.87 -3.67 31.31
CA ARG A 35 16.02 -2.84 30.92
C ARG A 35 16.39 -3.06 29.45
N ILE A 36 17.18 -2.15 28.88
CA ILE A 36 17.65 -2.23 27.51
C ILE A 36 19.10 -2.75 27.47
N GLU A 37 19.26 -3.98 26.96
CA GLU A 37 20.58 -4.54 26.62
C GLU A 37 20.70 -4.65 25.09
N LEU A 38 21.52 -3.77 24.49
CA LEU A 38 21.74 -3.78 23.04
C LEU A 38 22.55 -5.00 22.62
N LEU A 39 22.17 -5.60 21.49
CA LEU A 39 22.87 -6.71 20.87
C LEU A 39 23.87 -6.20 19.81
N PRO A 40 24.92 -7.00 19.51
CA PRO A 40 25.79 -6.76 18.36
C PRO A 40 25.00 -6.70 17.04
N ARG A 41 25.60 -6.03 16.04
CA ARG A 41 25.02 -5.97 14.69
C ARG A 41 24.92 -7.36 14.08
N GLY A 42 23.86 -7.57 13.30
CA GLY A 42 23.51 -8.85 12.69
C GLY A 42 22.77 -9.82 13.62
N GLU A 43 22.79 -9.62 14.94
CA GLU A 43 22.01 -10.45 15.86
C GLU A 43 20.52 -10.12 15.80
N LEU A 44 19.70 -11.14 16.03
CA LEU A 44 18.24 -11.03 16.09
C LEU A 44 17.82 -10.63 17.50
N GLY A 45 17.02 -9.59 17.59
CA GLY A 45 16.42 -9.13 18.84
C GLY A 45 15.27 -8.16 18.59
N GLU A 46 14.80 -7.52 19.65
CA GLU A 46 13.72 -6.54 19.54
C GLU A 46 14.26 -5.20 19.04
N LEU A 47 13.59 -4.62 18.04
CA LEU A 47 13.89 -3.27 17.59
C LEU A 47 13.44 -2.26 18.66
N VAL A 48 14.38 -1.42 19.09
CA VAL A 48 14.14 -0.35 20.07
C VAL A 48 14.46 1.00 19.47
N ILE A 49 13.64 2.00 19.75
CA ILE A 49 13.72 3.33 19.13
C ILE A 49 13.93 4.39 20.19
N ARG A 50 14.83 5.34 19.96
CA ARG A 50 15.03 6.52 20.80
C ARG A 50 15.15 7.75 19.92
N GLY A 51 14.42 8.82 20.22
CA GLY A 51 14.53 10.05 19.44
C GLY A 51 13.40 11.03 19.70
N HIS A 52 13.46 12.16 19.00
CA HIS A 52 12.48 13.24 19.06
C HIS A 52 11.09 12.85 18.52
N ASN A 53 11.00 11.74 17.80
CA ASN A 53 9.80 11.21 17.17
C ASN A 53 8.96 10.31 18.09
N LEU A 54 9.38 10.09 19.35
CA LEU A 54 8.65 9.29 20.30
C LEU A 54 7.44 10.03 20.88
N MET A 55 6.36 9.28 21.12
CA MET A 55 5.19 9.80 21.83
C MET A 55 5.52 10.08 23.30
N LYS A 56 4.80 11.03 23.92
CA LYS A 56 4.93 11.31 25.36
C LYS A 56 4.46 10.15 26.25
N GLY A 57 3.66 9.25 25.71
CA GLY A 57 3.07 8.11 26.39
C GLY A 57 1.66 7.81 25.90
N TYR A 58 1.07 6.75 26.44
CA TYR A 58 -0.30 6.38 26.18
C TYR A 58 -1.26 7.21 27.05
N LEU A 59 -2.27 7.82 26.42
CA LEU A 59 -3.25 8.65 27.11
C LEU A 59 -3.94 7.87 28.23
N ASN A 60 -3.89 8.40 29.46
CA ASN A 60 -4.47 7.82 30.67
C ASN A 60 -3.99 6.39 30.98
N ARG A 61 -2.81 5.98 30.50
CA ARG A 61 -2.23 4.66 30.73
C ARG A 61 -0.74 4.76 31.13
N PRO A 62 -0.44 5.20 32.36
CA PRO A 62 0.94 5.38 32.82
C PRO A 62 1.71 4.06 32.93
N GLU A 63 1.07 2.97 33.37
CA GLU A 63 1.71 1.65 33.47
C GLU A 63 2.14 1.14 32.09
N ALA A 64 1.24 1.14 31.11
CA ALA A 64 1.57 0.76 29.72
C ALA A 64 2.62 1.68 29.09
N THR A 65 2.74 2.94 29.55
CA THR A 65 3.78 3.86 29.10
C THR A 65 5.14 3.47 29.68
N ALA A 66 5.20 3.12 30.96
CA ALA A 66 6.43 2.65 31.62
C ALA A 66 6.92 1.30 31.07
N GLU A 67 5.99 0.41 30.69
CA GLU A 67 6.35 -0.86 30.04
C GLU A 67 6.88 -0.66 28.61
N ALA A 68 6.34 0.32 27.88
CA ALA A 68 6.72 0.56 26.49
C ALA A 68 7.97 1.44 26.34
N VAL A 69 8.29 2.27 27.34
CA VAL A 69 9.46 3.15 27.34
C VAL A 69 10.36 2.80 28.52
N VAL A 70 11.47 2.11 28.22
CA VAL A 70 12.43 1.60 29.20
C VAL A 70 13.80 2.20 28.88
N ASP A 71 14.49 2.74 29.87
CA ASP A 71 15.79 3.41 29.72
C ASP A 71 15.83 4.50 28.62
N GLY A 72 14.71 5.16 28.38
CA GLY A 72 14.55 6.18 27.33
C GLY A 72 14.38 5.62 25.92
N TRP A 73 14.27 4.30 25.76
CA TRP A 73 13.98 3.62 24.51
C TRP A 73 12.53 3.14 24.48
N PHE A 74 11.88 3.36 23.35
CA PHE A 74 10.59 2.77 23.03
C PHE A 74 10.77 1.36 22.47
N ARG A 75 10.15 0.38 23.13
CA ARG A 75 10.12 -1.03 22.71
C ARG A 75 9.02 -1.26 21.69
N THR A 76 9.40 -1.65 20.47
CA THR A 76 8.45 -1.75 19.35
C THR A 76 7.60 -3.03 19.39
N GLY A 77 8.10 -4.09 20.03
CA GLY A 77 7.56 -5.45 19.93
C GLY A 77 7.86 -6.14 18.59
N ASP A 78 8.58 -5.49 17.67
CA ASP A 78 9.00 -6.04 16.40
C ASP A 78 10.41 -6.63 16.55
N LEU A 79 10.59 -7.88 16.11
CA LEU A 79 11.88 -8.55 16.07
C LEU A 79 12.57 -8.25 14.74
N GLY A 80 13.87 -7.98 14.81
CA GLY A 80 14.63 -7.58 13.65
C GLY A 80 16.14 -7.68 13.84
N THR A 81 16.85 -7.42 12.76
CA THR A 81 18.30 -7.32 12.74
C THR A 81 18.72 -5.96 12.20
N LYS A 82 19.89 -5.49 12.62
CA LYS A 82 20.55 -4.31 12.08
C LYS A 82 21.91 -4.70 11.55
N ASP A 83 22.18 -4.48 10.27
CA ASP A 83 23.47 -4.83 9.69
C ASP A 83 24.55 -3.75 9.91
N GLU A 84 25.77 -4.03 9.47
CA GLU A 84 26.93 -3.13 9.59
C GLU A 84 26.70 -1.78 8.89
N ASP A 85 25.97 -1.78 7.77
CA ASP A 85 25.62 -0.58 7.01
C ASP A 85 24.46 0.20 7.66
N GLY A 86 23.90 -0.29 8.77
CA GLY A 86 22.83 0.36 9.52
C GLY A 86 21.43 0.10 8.98
N TYR A 87 21.28 -0.80 8.00
CA TYR A 87 19.97 -1.19 7.49
C TYR A 87 19.28 -2.16 8.45
N LEU A 88 17.98 -1.91 8.64
CA LEU A 88 17.15 -2.68 9.55
C LEU A 88 16.26 -3.64 8.77
N ARG A 89 16.10 -4.87 9.28
CA ARG A 89 15.16 -5.87 8.76
C ARG A 89 14.16 -6.20 9.86
N VAL A 90 12.88 -6.25 9.52
CA VAL A 90 11.83 -6.75 10.43
C VAL A 90 11.55 -8.20 10.08
N VAL A 91 11.87 -9.08 11.01
CA VAL A 91 11.75 -10.54 10.85
C VAL A 91 10.37 -11.00 11.33
N ASP A 92 9.94 -10.62 12.53
CA ASP A 92 8.63 -11.05 13.06
C ASP A 92 8.16 -10.14 14.20
N ARG A 93 7.11 -10.52 14.92
CA ARG A 93 6.69 -9.89 16.18
C ARG A 93 6.94 -10.81 17.36
N MET A 94 7.45 -10.23 18.44
CA MET A 94 7.77 -10.97 19.67
C MET A 94 6.55 -11.71 20.25
N LYS A 95 5.36 -11.11 20.12
CA LYS A 95 4.09 -11.69 20.64
C LYS A 95 3.53 -12.84 19.78
N ASP A 96 4.10 -13.07 18.61
CA ASP A 96 3.61 -14.06 17.63
C ASP A 96 4.51 -15.30 17.57
N MET A 97 5.68 -15.23 18.20
CA MET A 97 6.65 -16.32 18.31
C MET A 97 6.03 -17.57 18.97
N ILE A 98 6.29 -18.72 18.38
CA ILE A 98 5.84 -20.03 18.88
C ILE A 98 7.00 -20.66 19.65
N ILE A 99 6.76 -21.09 20.88
CA ILE A 99 7.76 -21.77 21.72
C ILE A 99 7.42 -23.26 21.74
N ARG A 100 8.18 -24.05 21.00
CA ARG A 100 8.03 -25.50 20.91
C ARG A 100 9.20 -26.20 21.57
N ASN A 101 8.96 -26.90 22.67
CA ASN A 101 9.99 -27.62 23.41
C ASN A 101 11.19 -26.73 23.81
N GLY A 102 10.93 -25.46 24.13
CA GLY A 102 11.96 -24.46 24.46
C GLY A 102 12.66 -23.84 23.26
N TYR A 103 12.32 -24.22 22.03
CA TYR A 103 12.86 -23.62 20.81
C TYR A 103 11.92 -22.56 20.25
N ASN A 104 12.49 -21.43 19.83
CA ASN A 104 11.78 -20.33 19.19
C ASN A 104 11.51 -20.67 17.71
N VAL A 105 10.26 -20.58 17.31
CA VAL A 105 9.82 -20.70 15.91
C VAL A 105 9.12 -19.40 15.53
N TYR A 106 9.61 -18.78 14.46
CA TYR A 106 9.07 -17.53 13.93
C TYR A 106 8.06 -17.86 12.82
N PRO A 107 6.76 -17.58 13.01
CA PRO A 107 5.73 -17.88 12.01
C PRO A 107 6.08 -17.39 10.61
N ARG A 108 6.66 -16.17 10.48
CA ARG A 108 6.96 -15.60 9.17
C ARG A 108 7.98 -16.43 8.38
N GLU A 109 8.99 -16.98 9.03
CA GLU A 109 10.00 -17.84 8.40
C GLU A 109 9.33 -19.08 7.78
N VAL A 110 8.36 -19.65 8.49
CA VAL A 110 7.63 -20.85 8.05
C VAL A 110 6.62 -20.50 6.96
N GLU A 111 5.94 -19.35 7.06
CA GLU A 111 5.03 -18.82 6.03
C GLU A 111 5.76 -18.58 4.71
N GLU A 112 6.93 -17.94 4.74
CA GLU A 112 7.73 -17.65 3.55
C GLU A 112 8.12 -18.93 2.82
N ILE A 113 8.49 -20.00 3.53
CA ILE A 113 8.81 -21.30 2.93
C ILE A 113 7.55 -21.95 2.34
N LEU A 114 6.43 -21.94 3.05
CA LEU A 114 5.17 -22.51 2.54
C LEU A 114 4.67 -21.77 1.29
N LEU A 115 4.87 -20.45 1.21
CA LEU A 115 4.55 -19.62 0.05
C LEU A 115 5.45 -19.89 -1.17
N THR A 116 6.58 -20.59 -1.00
CA THR A 116 7.39 -21.04 -2.16
C THR A 116 6.80 -22.25 -2.88
N HIS A 117 5.81 -22.93 -2.29
CA HIS A 117 5.13 -24.05 -2.93
C HIS A 117 4.23 -23.54 -4.07
N PRO A 118 4.31 -24.10 -5.29
CA PRO A 118 3.61 -23.57 -6.48
C PRO A 118 2.08 -23.54 -6.35
N ASP A 119 1.53 -24.45 -5.54
CA ASP A 119 0.09 -24.58 -5.33
C ASP A 119 -0.44 -23.74 -4.16
N VAL A 120 0.41 -23.01 -3.44
CA VAL A 120 0.01 -22.23 -2.26
C VAL A 120 -0.18 -20.76 -2.63
N VAL A 121 -1.41 -20.27 -2.43
CA VAL A 121 -1.77 -18.85 -2.63
C VAL A 121 -1.49 -18.02 -1.37
N SER A 122 -1.74 -18.61 -0.20
CA SER A 122 -1.55 -17.92 1.07
C SER A 122 -1.27 -18.89 2.21
N ALA A 123 -0.42 -18.48 3.15
CA ALA A 123 -0.07 -19.24 4.33
C ALA A 123 -0.12 -18.37 5.59
N ALA A 124 -0.61 -18.96 6.68
CA ALA A 124 -0.68 -18.35 8.00
C ALA A 124 -0.23 -19.36 9.04
N VAL A 125 0.84 -19.08 9.78
CA VAL A 125 1.43 -19.99 10.77
C VAL A 125 1.10 -19.52 12.19
N TYR A 126 0.82 -20.46 13.08
CA TYR A 126 0.43 -20.18 14.46
C TYR A 126 0.71 -21.34 15.41
N GLY A 127 0.91 -20.98 16.68
CA GLY A 127 1.10 -21.94 17.76
C GLY A 127 -0.23 -22.45 18.31
N VAL A 128 -0.37 -23.76 18.44
CA VAL A 128 -1.48 -24.40 19.18
C VAL A 128 -0.96 -25.04 20.46
N PRO A 129 -1.73 -25.04 21.58
CA PRO A 129 -1.28 -25.68 22.81
C PRO A 129 -0.97 -27.17 22.61
N HIS A 130 0.13 -27.65 23.20
CA HIS A 130 0.55 -29.06 23.15
C HIS A 130 1.00 -29.52 24.55
N GLU A 131 0.45 -30.64 25.03
CA GLU A 131 0.63 -31.09 26.42
C GLU A 131 2.10 -31.35 26.79
N VAL A 132 2.90 -31.85 25.85
CA VAL A 132 4.31 -32.21 26.09
C VAL A 132 5.29 -31.12 25.65
N HIS A 133 4.92 -30.27 24.69
CA HIS A 133 5.86 -29.36 24.01
C HIS A 133 5.59 -27.88 24.33
N GLY A 134 4.58 -27.59 25.15
CA GLY A 134 4.05 -26.25 25.36
C GLY A 134 3.17 -25.81 24.19
N GLN A 135 3.78 -25.66 23.02
CA GLN A 135 3.08 -25.38 21.76
C GLN A 135 3.52 -26.32 20.64
N GLU A 136 2.65 -26.51 19.65
CA GLU A 136 2.94 -27.17 18.37
C GLU A 136 2.70 -26.19 17.23
N VAL A 137 3.45 -26.33 16.14
CA VAL A 137 3.34 -25.44 14.97
C VAL A 137 2.20 -25.91 14.07
N ALA A 138 1.26 -25.03 13.78
CA ALA A 138 0.16 -25.26 12.86
C ALA A 138 0.15 -24.19 11.75
N ALA A 139 -0.39 -24.54 10.59
CA ALA A 139 -0.58 -23.62 9.48
C ALA A 139 -2.01 -23.69 8.92
N ALA A 140 -2.54 -22.55 8.53
CA ALA A 140 -3.72 -22.44 7.69
C ALA A 140 -3.27 -22.05 6.28
N ILE A 141 -3.74 -22.78 5.27
CA ILE A 141 -3.26 -22.67 3.89
C ILE A 141 -4.44 -22.49 2.95
N VAL A 142 -4.28 -21.57 2.00
CA VAL A 142 -5.18 -21.41 0.85
C VAL A 142 -4.41 -21.85 -0.40
N LEU A 143 -5.02 -22.75 -1.16
CA LEU A 143 -4.43 -23.32 -2.37
C LEU A 143 -4.89 -22.59 -3.63
N CYS A 144 -4.15 -22.77 -4.71
CA CYS A 144 -4.56 -22.37 -6.06
C CYS A 144 -5.81 -23.14 -6.49
N ASP A 145 -6.69 -22.49 -7.25
CA ASP A 145 -7.89 -23.13 -7.79
C ASP A 145 -7.52 -24.38 -8.61
N GLY A 146 -8.12 -25.52 -8.24
CA GLY A 146 -7.90 -26.81 -8.90
C GLY A 146 -6.67 -27.60 -8.42
N SER A 147 -5.91 -27.10 -7.43
CA SER A 147 -4.83 -27.87 -6.81
C SER A 147 -5.34 -29.19 -6.20
N GLN A 148 -4.53 -30.23 -6.31
CA GLN A 148 -4.79 -31.56 -5.75
C GLN A 148 -3.90 -31.86 -4.54
N VAL A 149 -3.10 -30.89 -4.09
CA VAL A 149 -2.19 -31.06 -2.96
C VAL A 149 -2.99 -31.09 -1.66
N ASP A 150 -2.72 -32.08 -0.83
CA ASP A 150 -3.34 -32.24 0.48
C ASP A 150 -2.46 -31.72 1.61
N ALA A 151 -2.99 -31.78 2.83
CA ALA A 151 -2.30 -31.31 4.02
C ALA A 151 -1.01 -32.10 4.30
N GLU A 152 -0.99 -33.40 4.01
CA GLU A 152 0.17 -34.27 4.24
C GLU A 152 1.31 -33.94 3.28
N GLY A 153 1.02 -33.73 1.99
CA GLY A 153 2.00 -33.28 1.00
C GLY A 153 2.66 -31.94 1.35
N LEU A 154 1.89 -31.00 1.91
CA LEU A 154 2.45 -29.72 2.38
C LEU A 154 3.31 -29.86 3.65
N ILE A 155 2.96 -30.78 4.55
CA ILE A 155 3.79 -31.09 5.74
C ILE A 155 5.12 -31.69 5.29
N GLU A 156 5.09 -32.64 4.36
CA GLU A 156 6.31 -33.25 3.80
C GLU A 156 7.19 -32.22 3.10
N PHE A 157 6.59 -31.36 2.28
CA PHE A 157 7.28 -30.25 1.64
C PHE A 157 7.97 -29.35 2.68
N ALA A 158 7.24 -28.89 3.70
CA ALA A 158 7.82 -28.04 4.74
C ALA A 158 8.91 -28.76 5.53
N ALA A 159 8.73 -30.05 5.87
CA ALA A 159 9.72 -30.85 6.57
C ALA A 159 11.01 -31.08 5.77
N SER A 160 10.94 -31.06 4.43
CA SER A 160 12.12 -31.16 3.56
C SER A 160 12.99 -29.89 3.56
N GLN A 161 12.42 -28.74 3.94
CA GLN A 161 13.08 -27.43 3.89
C GLN A 161 13.38 -26.82 5.27
N LEU A 162 12.69 -27.29 6.32
CA LEU A 162 12.77 -26.76 7.67
C LEU A 162 13.33 -27.78 8.67
N ALA A 163 14.00 -27.28 9.71
CA ALA A 163 14.40 -28.10 10.85
C ALA A 163 13.19 -28.76 11.54
N ALA A 164 13.41 -29.91 12.17
CA ALA A 164 12.34 -30.76 12.70
C ALA A 164 11.41 -30.11 13.75
N TYR A 165 11.86 -29.02 14.37
CA TYR A 165 11.09 -28.26 15.34
C TYR A 165 10.36 -27.04 14.73
N LYS A 166 10.62 -26.67 13.47
CA LYS A 166 10.04 -25.48 12.82
C LYS A 166 8.87 -25.79 11.90
N TYR A 167 8.84 -26.93 11.23
CA TYR A 167 7.77 -27.22 10.25
C TYR A 167 6.41 -27.44 10.94
N PRO A 168 5.30 -27.04 10.30
CA PRO A 168 3.97 -27.25 10.86
C PRO A 168 3.60 -28.74 10.85
N ARG A 169 3.13 -29.26 11.98
CA ARG A 169 2.61 -30.65 12.07
C ARG A 169 1.12 -30.74 11.82
N ILE A 170 0.46 -29.60 11.76
CA ILE A 170 -0.99 -29.48 11.58
C ILE A 170 -1.22 -28.49 10.46
N ILE A 171 -1.74 -28.96 9.33
CA ILE A 171 -2.15 -28.08 8.23
C ILE A 171 -3.68 -28.10 8.10
N ARG A 172 -4.26 -26.90 8.00
CA ARG A 172 -5.68 -26.68 7.75
C ARG A 172 -5.83 -26.01 6.40
N LEU A 173 -6.40 -26.73 5.43
CA LEU A 173 -6.77 -26.15 4.15
C LEU A 173 -8.05 -25.33 4.31
N LEU A 174 -8.01 -24.08 3.88
CA LEU A 174 -9.12 -23.14 3.92
C LEU A 174 -9.39 -22.61 2.52
N SER A 175 -10.65 -22.24 2.25
CA SER A 175 -11.00 -21.53 1.02
C SER A 175 -10.51 -20.07 1.04
N GLU A 176 -10.37 -19.47 2.23
CA GLU A 176 -9.77 -18.15 2.43
C GLU A 176 -9.18 -18.02 3.84
N LEU A 177 -8.12 -17.23 4.01
CA LEU A 177 -7.62 -16.87 5.35
C LEU A 177 -8.50 -15.77 5.96
N PRO A 178 -8.87 -15.85 7.25
CA PRO A 178 -9.58 -14.78 7.93
C PRO A 178 -8.65 -13.58 8.16
N MET A 179 -8.76 -12.56 7.31
CA MET A 179 -7.91 -11.36 7.36
C MET A 179 -8.53 -10.25 8.25
N GLY A 180 -7.74 -9.52 9.04
CA GLY A 180 -8.17 -8.30 9.77
C GLY A 180 -7.68 -8.18 11.22
N LEU A 181 -7.70 -6.95 11.78
CA LEU A 181 -7.28 -6.57 13.15
C LEU A 181 -8.06 -7.26 14.31
N ALA A 182 -9.10 -8.03 13.99
CA ALA A 182 -9.83 -8.89 14.95
C ALA A 182 -9.44 -10.38 14.82
N ALA A 183 -8.89 -10.78 13.67
CA ALA A 183 -8.31 -12.11 13.48
C ALA A 183 -6.92 -12.16 14.10
N ARG A 184 -6.14 -11.07 13.94
CA ARG A 184 -4.89 -10.81 14.63
C ARG A 184 -5.11 -9.66 15.60
N SER A 185 -4.88 -9.88 16.90
CA SER A 185 -4.88 -8.84 17.94
C SER A 185 -4.03 -7.63 17.55
N SER A 186 -4.16 -6.49 18.24
CA SER A 186 -3.26 -5.32 18.05
C SER A 186 -1.76 -5.66 18.18
N SER A 187 -1.47 -6.82 18.78
CA SER A 187 -0.15 -7.46 18.91
C SER A 187 0.27 -8.37 17.75
N GLY A 188 -0.54 -8.56 16.71
CA GLY A 188 -0.28 -9.52 15.63
C GLY A 188 -0.73 -10.96 15.96
N SER A 189 -0.90 -11.34 17.22
CA SER A 189 -1.22 -12.75 17.50
C SER A 189 -2.67 -13.07 17.19
N TRP A 190 -2.98 -14.29 16.75
CA TRP A 190 -4.36 -14.71 16.51
C TRP A 190 -5.21 -14.47 17.75
N SER A 191 -6.37 -13.82 17.59
CA SER A 191 -7.26 -13.57 18.70
C SER A 191 -7.71 -14.89 19.34
N PRO A 192 -8.02 -14.93 20.65
CA PRO A 192 -8.51 -16.15 21.30
C PRO A 192 -9.72 -16.78 20.59
N ALA A 193 -10.56 -15.96 19.94
CA ALA A 193 -11.68 -16.42 19.13
C ALA A 193 -11.23 -17.13 17.84
N THR A 194 -10.23 -16.58 17.14
CA THR A 194 -9.69 -17.21 15.93
C THR A 194 -8.85 -18.46 16.25
N ARG A 195 -8.12 -18.48 17.38
CA ARG A 195 -7.45 -19.71 17.86
C ARG A 195 -8.46 -20.81 18.17
N LYS A 196 -9.60 -20.48 18.79
CA LYS A 196 -10.68 -21.44 19.07
C LYS A 196 -11.35 -21.98 17.80
N TYR A 197 -11.49 -21.13 16.77
CA TYR A 197 -11.97 -21.50 15.43
C TYR A 197 -11.03 -22.50 14.74
N LEU A 198 -9.72 -22.27 14.81
CA LEU A 198 -8.69 -23.11 14.17
C LEU A 198 -8.37 -24.41 14.94
N THR A 199 -8.60 -24.44 16.26
CA THR A 199 -8.30 -25.60 17.15
C THR A 199 -9.48 -26.54 17.42
N GLY A 200 -10.65 -26.35 16.78
CA GLY A 200 -11.73 -27.33 16.72
C GLY A 200 -12.54 -27.59 18.01
N ARG A 201 -12.45 -26.75 19.05
CA ARG A 201 -13.20 -26.94 20.33
C ARG A 201 -14.53 -26.17 20.45
N ALA A 202 -15.01 -25.52 19.39
CA ALA A 202 -16.38 -24.99 19.39
C ALA A 202 -17.33 -26.10 18.90
N ARG A 203 -18.23 -26.57 19.79
CA ARG A 203 -19.37 -27.40 19.39
C ARG A 203 -20.07 -26.73 18.21
N PHE A 204 -20.12 -27.46 17.10
CA PHE A 204 -20.91 -27.13 15.93
C PHE A 204 -22.35 -26.93 16.40
N THR A 205 -22.76 -25.67 16.53
CA THR A 205 -24.19 -25.34 16.45
C THR A 205 -24.35 -25.01 14.98
N PRO A 206 -25.08 -25.81 14.19
CA PRO A 206 -25.36 -25.44 12.82
C PRO A 206 -26.05 -24.09 12.89
N MET A 207 -25.39 -23.04 12.43
CA MET A 207 -26.09 -21.81 12.14
C MET A 207 -26.93 -22.18 10.93
N GLU A 208 -28.24 -22.38 11.17
CA GLU A 208 -29.23 -22.60 10.14
C GLU A 208 -28.93 -21.70 8.94
N ASN A 209 -29.01 -22.28 7.74
CA ASN A 209 -28.96 -21.60 6.45
C ASN A 209 -29.47 -20.16 6.53
N ARG A 210 -28.57 -19.20 6.71
CA ARG A 210 -28.77 -17.86 6.18
C ARG A 210 -28.13 -17.87 4.81
N ALA A 211 -28.99 -17.69 3.82
CA ALA A 211 -28.65 -17.61 2.41
C ALA A 211 -27.39 -16.74 2.18
N PRO A 212 -26.60 -17.01 1.11
CA PRO A 212 -25.42 -16.23 0.78
C PRO A 212 -25.76 -14.73 0.70
N ALA A 213 -24.86 -13.88 1.22
CA ALA A 213 -25.02 -12.44 1.22
C ALA A 213 -25.37 -11.92 -0.19
N GLN A 214 -26.58 -11.39 -0.35
CA GLN A 214 -27.17 -11.00 -1.64
C GLN A 214 -26.61 -9.69 -2.24
N HIS A 215 -25.64 -9.02 -1.61
CA HIS A 215 -25.21 -7.67 -2.00
C HIS A 215 -23.75 -7.62 -2.47
N SER A 216 -23.52 -7.09 -3.68
CA SER A 216 -22.18 -6.78 -4.21
C SER A 216 -21.46 -5.72 -3.35
N THR A 217 -20.13 -5.59 -3.49
CA THR A 217 -19.34 -4.55 -2.80
C THR A 217 -19.92 -3.15 -3.03
N ASP A 218 -20.30 -2.84 -4.27
CA ASP A 218 -20.89 -1.55 -4.64
C ASP A 218 -22.24 -1.30 -3.97
N ALA A 219 -23.05 -2.35 -3.81
CA ALA A 219 -24.34 -2.24 -3.13
C ALA A 219 -24.17 -1.90 -1.64
N ILE A 220 -23.17 -2.48 -0.97
CA ILE A 220 -22.90 -2.19 0.45
C ILE A 220 -22.34 -0.77 0.61
N VAL A 221 -21.48 -0.31 -0.30
CA VAL A 221 -20.98 1.07 -0.30
C VAL A 221 -22.13 2.06 -0.49
N SER A 222 -22.98 1.84 -1.51
CA SER A 222 -24.17 2.67 -1.75
C SER A 222 -25.07 2.74 -0.52
N LEU A 223 -25.41 1.58 0.05
CA LEU A 223 -26.26 1.49 1.23
C LEU A 223 -25.65 2.22 2.43
N SER A 224 -24.34 2.08 2.64
CA SER A 224 -23.65 2.71 3.77
C SER A 224 -23.68 4.23 3.68
N ILE A 225 -23.43 4.78 2.49
CA ILE A 225 -23.46 6.22 2.25
C ILE A 225 -24.88 6.77 2.41
N GLU A 226 -25.89 6.06 1.91
CA GLU A 226 -27.30 6.43 2.08
C GLU A 226 -27.73 6.45 3.55
N LEU A 227 -27.31 5.46 4.34
CA LEU A 227 -27.59 5.41 5.77
C LEU A 227 -26.95 6.58 6.53
N MET A 228 -25.70 6.93 6.20
CA MET A 228 -25.02 8.07 6.83
C MET A 228 -25.71 9.39 6.52
N VAL A 229 -26.22 9.58 5.30
CA VAL A 229 -26.99 10.78 4.94
C VAL A 229 -28.34 10.80 5.64
N ALA A 230 -29.05 9.66 5.69
CA ALA A 230 -30.39 9.58 6.26
C ALA A 230 -30.40 9.72 7.79
N GLN A 231 -29.44 9.11 8.48
CA GLN A 231 -29.39 9.07 9.94
C GLN A 231 -28.47 10.13 10.54
N GLY A 232 -27.63 10.76 9.72
CA GLY A 232 -26.55 11.64 10.15
C GLY A 232 -25.25 10.88 10.35
N TYR A 233 -24.15 11.43 9.82
CA TYR A 233 -22.85 10.80 9.84
C TYR A 233 -22.40 10.41 11.25
N GLU A 234 -22.49 11.31 12.22
CA GLU A 234 -22.01 11.07 13.60
C GLU A 234 -22.84 9.99 14.34
N SER A 235 -24.13 9.91 14.06
CA SER A 235 -25.07 8.96 14.67
C SER A 235 -24.95 7.56 14.05
N THR A 236 -24.44 7.43 12.83
CA THR A 236 -24.23 6.13 12.19
C THR A 236 -22.98 5.45 12.76
N THR A 237 -23.13 4.20 13.21
CA THR A 237 -22.04 3.36 13.71
C THR A 237 -21.70 2.24 12.73
N VAL A 238 -20.49 1.65 12.84
CA VAL A 238 -20.11 0.47 12.04
C VAL A 238 -21.05 -0.71 12.28
N ASP A 239 -21.59 -0.86 13.48
CA ASP A 239 -22.57 -1.90 13.80
C ASP A 239 -23.85 -1.70 12.98
N THR A 240 -24.38 -0.46 12.96
CA THR A 240 -25.57 -0.10 12.17
C THR A 240 -25.37 -0.35 10.66
N LEU A 241 -24.18 -0.04 10.14
CA LEU A 241 -23.84 -0.27 8.73
C LEU A 241 -23.75 -1.76 8.40
N ALA A 242 -23.13 -2.54 9.28
CA ALA A 242 -23.00 -3.98 9.12
C ALA A 242 -24.36 -4.68 9.16
N ASP A 243 -25.19 -4.33 10.15
CA ASP A 243 -26.54 -4.84 10.29
C ASP A 243 -27.38 -4.55 9.05
N ALA A 244 -27.32 -3.33 8.52
CA ALA A 244 -28.03 -2.97 7.30
C ALA A 244 -27.51 -3.72 6.06
N ALA A 245 -26.20 -3.95 5.98
CA ALA A 245 -25.59 -4.74 4.91
C ALA A 245 -25.86 -6.25 5.04
N GLY A 246 -26.51 -6.70 6.13
CA GLY A 246 -26.79 -8.11 6.39
C GLY A 246 -25.53 -8.94 6.63
N ILE A 247 -24.43 -8.31 7.04
CA ILE A 247 -23.15 -8.97 7.32
C ILE A 247 -22.71 -8.66 8.75
N SER A 248 -21.87 -9.52 9.32
CA SER A 248 -21.36 -9.27 10.67
C SER A 248 -20.50 -8.00 10.71
N ARG A 249 -20.46 -7.30 11.85
CA ARG A 249 -19.58 -6.13 12.07
C ARG A 249 -18.12 -6.43 11.72
N SER A 250 -17.62 -7.62 12.05
CA SER A 250 -16.26 -8.03 11.71
C SER A 250 -16.08 -8.22 10.20
N THR A 251 -17.06 -8.78 9.49
CA THR A 251 -17.07 -8.87 8.02
C THR A 251 -17.08 -7.48 7.38
N PHE A 252 -17.91 -6.57 7.88
CA PHE A 252 -17.98 -5.20 7.37
C PHE A 252 -16.66 -4.47 7.57
N PHE A 253 -16.13 -4.45 8.80
CA PHE A 253 -14.86 -3.78 9.11
C PHE A 253 -13.68 -4.38 8.35
N ARG A 254 -13.66 -5.70 8.12
CA ARG A 254 -12.64 -6.35 7.30
C ARG A 254 -12.68 -5.88 5.85
N LYS A 255 -13.87 -5.83 5.26
CA LYS A 255 -14.05 -5.54 3.84
C LYS A 255 -13.95 -4.04 3.54
N PHE A 256 -14.39 -3.21 4.46
CA PHE A 256 -14.58 -1.79 4.22
C PHE A 256 -13.87 -0.88 5.22
N GLY A 257 -13.31 -1.40 6.32
CA GLY A 257 -12.65 -0.61 7.35
C GLY A 257 -13.61 0.12 8.29
N ALA A 258 -13.19 1.29 8.74
CA ALA A 258 -13.99 2.22 9.50
C ALA A 258 -15.15 2.81 8.68
N LYS A 259 -16.04 3.54 9.37
CA LYS A 259 -17.14 4.29 8.75
C LYS A 259 -16.66 5.23 7.64
N ASP A 260 -15.52 5.86 7.81
CA ASP A 260 -14.93 6.77 6.83
C ASP A 260 -14.38 6.01 5.61
N ASP A 261 -13.89 4.79 5.84
CA ASP A 261 -13.22 3.97 4.83
C ASP A 261 -14.25 3.43 3.80
N VAL A 262 -15.44 3.02 4.24
CA VAL A 262 -16.50 2.51 3.35
C VAL A 262 -16.98 3.55 2.34
N VAL A 263 -16.95 4.84 2.70
CA VAL A 263 -17.38 5.95 1.83
C VAL A 263 -16.53 6.03 0.55
N PHE A 264 -15.27 5.62 0.65
CA PHE A 264 -14.27 5.65 -0.43
C PHE A 264 -13.81 4.25 -0.88
N ALA A 265 -14.50 3.18 -0.47
CA ALA A 265 -14.04 1.82 -0.77
C ALA A 265 -14.01 1.51 -2.28
N ASP A 266 -14.95 2.09 -3.05
CA ASP A 266 -14.95 2.04 -4.51
C ASP A 266 -13.75 2.77 -5.13
N HIS A 267 -13.23 3.81 -4.49
CA HIS A 267 -12.08 4.56 -5.00
C HIS A 267 -10.81 3.71 -5.05
N ASN A 268 -10.61 2.80 -4.09
CA ASN A 268 -9.47 1.87 -4.14
C ASN A 268 -9.55 0.94 -5.36
N LEU A 269 -10.75 0.40 -5.65
CA LEU A 269 -10.99 -0.42 -6.84
C LEU A 269 -10.78 0.38 -8.14
N ILE A 270 -11.20 1.64 -8.16
CA ILE A 270 -10.95 2.54 -9.29
C ILE A 270 -9.44 2.78 -9.47
N LEU A 271 -8.69 3.00 -8.39
CA LEU A 271 -7.24 3.21 -8.42
C LEU A 271 -6.50 1.97 -8.91
N GLU A 272 -6.89 0.78 -8.45
CA GLU A 272 -6.36 -0.51 -8.92
C GLU A 272 -6.65 -0.70 -10.41
N GLY A 273 -7.91 -0.54 -10.84
CA GLY A 273 -8.28 -0.65 -12.25
C GLY A 273 -7.58 0.39 -13.14
N ALA A 274 -7.28 1.58 -12.61
CA ALA A 274 -6.48 2.58 -13.32
C ALA A 274 -5.02 2.15 -13.46
N ARG A 275 -4.38 1.61 -12.40
CA ARG A 275 -3.02 1.07 -12.49
C ARG A 275 -2.93 -0.07 -13.49
N ASP A 276 -3.85 -1.02 -13.42
CA ASP A 276 -3.87 -2.17 -14.31
C ASP A 276 -4.05 -1.74 -15.76
N PHE A 277 -4.95 -0.78 -16.02
CA PHE A 277 -5.13 -0.24 -17.37
C PHE A 277 -3.87 0.46 -17.87
N LEU A 278 -3.23 1.31 -17.05
CA LEU A 278 -2.02 2.05 -17.43
C LEU A 278 -0.83 1.10 -17.68
N ALA A 279 -0.65 0.08 -16.85
CA ALA A 279 0.46 -0.87 -16.94
C ALA A 279 0.35 -1.81 -18.15
N ASN A 280 -0.87 -2.16 -18.56
CA ASN A 280 -1.11 -3.14 -19.62
C ASN A 280 -1.48 -2.52 -20.98
N SER A 281 -1.56 -1.19 -21.07
CA SER A 281 -1.87 -0.51 -22.33
C SER A 281 -0.61 -0.19 -23.13
N ALA A 282 -0.63 -0.51 -24.42
CA ALA A 282 0.41 -0.14 -25.37
C ALA A 282 -0.08 0.97 -26.30
N GLY A 283 0.77 1.97 -26.58
CA GLY A 283 0.44 3.09 -27.45
C GLY A 283 1.00 4.42 -26.96
N ASP A 284 0.38 5.50 -27.44
CA ASP A 284 0.76 6.87 -27.07
C ASP A 284 0.43 7.16 -25.58
N PRO A 285 1.42 7.54 -24.74
CA PRO A 285 1.21 7.71 -23.31
C PRO A 285 0.15 8.75 -22.93
N LEU A 286 0.04 9.84 -23.71
CA LEU A 286 -0.96 10.89 -23.47
C LEU A 286 -2.38 10.39 -23.77
N THR A 287 -2.52 9.59 -24.82
CA THR A 287 -3.77 8.91 -25.17
C THR A 287 -4.19 7.90 -24.10
N ILE A 288 -3.26 7.10 -23.58
CA ILE A 288 -3.52 6.13 -22.51
C ILE A 288 -3.94 6.84 -21.21
N LEU A 289 -3.27 7.92 -20.82
CA LEU A 289 -3.64 8.73 -19.66
C LEU A 289 -5.08 9.27 -19.78
N ARG A 290 -5.43 9.82 -20.95
CA ARG A 290 -6.79 10.30 -21.24
C ARG A 290 -7.81 9.18 -21.08
N ASP A 291 -7.56 8.03 -21.69
CA ASP A 291 -8.50 6.91 -21.69
C ASP A 291 -8.68 6.33 -20.27
N SER A 292 -7.61 6.30 -19.46
CA SER A 292 -7.68 5.96 -18.03
C SER A 292 -8.57 6.94 -17.27
N THR A 293 -8.39 8.24 -17.51
CA THR A 293 -9.20 9.31 -16.88
C THR A 293 -10.68 9.22 -17.25
N LEU A 294 -11.01 8.89 -18.50
CA LEU A 294 -12.38 8.67 -18.94
C LEU A 294 -13.00 7.40 -18.31
N ARG A 295 -12.22 6.34 -18.11
CA ARG A 295 -12.69 5.13 -17.39
C ARG A 295 -13.05 5.43 -15.95
N ILE A 296 -12.21 6.22 -15.27
CA ILE A 296 -12.47 6.70 -13.89
C ILE A 296 -13.76 7.53 -13.87
N PHE A 297 -13.91 8.49 -14.79
CA PHE A 297 -15.13 9.30 -14.89
C PHE A 297 -16.37 8.44 -15.15
N GLY A 298 -16.28 7.48 -16.07
CA GLY A 298 -17.35 6.55 -16.36
C GLY A 298 -17.76 5.70 -15.16
N HIS A 299 -16.88 5.43 -14.21
CA HIS A 299 -17.25 4.72 -12.98
C HIS A 299 -18.25 5.51 -12.14
N PHE A 300 -18.03 6.83 -11.97
CA PHE A 300 -18.95 7.69 -11.24
C PHE A 300 -20.29 7.85 -11.96
N VAL A 301 -20.25 8.00 -13.29
CA VAL A 301 -21.44 8.18 -14.12
C VAL A 301 -22.30 6.92 -14.16
N ARG A 302 -21.70 5.71 -14.16
CA ARG A 302 -22.44 4.44 -14.09
C ARG A 302 -23.12 4.20 -12.74
N ASN A 303 -22.67 4.86 -11.68
CA ASN A 303 -23.20 4.74 -10.32
C ASN A 303 -23.75 6.08 -9.81
N PRO A 304 -24.77 6.68 -10.45
CA PRO A 304 -25.16 8.06 -10.18
C PRO A 304 -25.72 8.25 -8.78
N ARG A 305 -26.51 7.30 -8.31
CA ARG A 305 -27.08 7.33 -6.96
C ARG A 305 -25.97 7.40 -5.90
N THR A 306 -25.01 6.49 -5.94
CA THR A 306 -23.86 6.47 -5.02
C THR A 306 -23.05 7.76 -5.09
N SER A 307 -22.74 8.23 -6.30
CA SER A 307 -21.94 9.45 -6.51
C SER A 307 -22.61 10.70 -5.96
N ILE A 308 -23.92 10.86 -6.21
CA ILE A 308 -24.71 12.02 -5.73
C ILE A 308 -24.84 11.99 -4.20
N THR A 309 -25.20 10.84 -3.63
CA THR A 309 -25.37 10.70 -2.17
C THR A 309 -24.03 10.90 -1.46
N ARG A 310 -22.92 10.41 -2.03
CA ARG A 310 -21.57 10.69 -1.51
C ARG A 310 -21.30 12.19 -1.50
N GLN A 311 -21.58 12.89 -2.60
CA GLN A 311 -21.37 14.34 -2.69
C GLN A 311 -22.16 15.10 -1.62
N GLN A 312 -23.40 14.69 -1.33
CA GLN A 312 -24.21 15.26 -0.26
C GLN A 312 -23.55 15.04 1.11
N LEU A 313 -23.08 13.83 1.38
CA LEU A 313 -22.40 13.48 2.63
C LEU A 313 -21.11 14.31 2.82
N LEU A 314 -20.29 14.44 1.77
CA LEU A 314 -19.05 15.23 1.80
C LEU A 314 -19.33 16.71 2.10
N GLN A 315 -20.39 17.29 1.53
CA GLN A 315 -20.77 18.68 1.82
C GLN A 315 -21.13 18.89 3.29
N GLN A 316 -21.72 17.88 3.93
CA GLN A 316 -22.15 17.94 5.33
C GLN A 316 -21.01 17.65 6.32
N VAL A 317 -19.99 16.88 5.93
CA VAL A 317 -18.93 16.38 6.83
C VAL A 317 -17.54 16.86 6.39
N PRO A 318 -16.95 17.89 7.05
CA PRO A 318 -15.63 18.42 6.71
C PRO A 318 -14.51 17.36 6.69
N ALA A 319 -14.47 16.45 7.67
CA ALA A 319 -13.42 15.44 7.78
C ALA A 319 -13.37 14.49 6.56
N LEU A 320 -14.52 14.20 5.95
CA LEU A 320 -14.56 13.37 4.73
C LEU A 320 -14.09 14.16 3.50
N ARG A 321 -14.24 15.49 3.46
CA ARG A 321 -13.70 16.32 2.37
C ARG A 321 -12.17 16.36 2.40
N ASP A 322 -11.56 16.47 3.57
CA ASP A 322 -10.10 16.42 3.70
C ASP A 322 -9.56 15.08 3.20
N ARG A 323 -10.31 14.01 3.45
CA ARG A 323 -10.00 12.67 2.98
C ARG A 323 -10.18 12.49 1.46
N GLU A 324 -11.18 13.14 0.87
CA GLU A 324 -11.36 13.20 -0.59
C GLU A 324 -10.14 13.86 -1.28
N LEU A 325 -9.55 14.89 -0.67
CA LEU A 325 -8.31 15.51 -1.16
C LEU A 325 -7.14 14.53 -1.17
N VAL A 326 -6.98 13.75 -0.09
CA VAL A 326 -5.96 12.69 -0.03
C VAL A 326 -6.17 11.66 -1.13
N THR A 327 -7.41 11.28 -1.42
CA THR A 327 -7.74 10.35 -2.50
C THR A 327 -7.44 10.94 -3.88
N SER A 328 -7.74 12.23 -4.10
CA SER A 328 -7.39 12.94 -5.34
C SER A 328 -5.88 12.92 -5.61
N HIS A 329 -5.07 13.09 -4.56
CA HIS A 329 -3.61 13.02 -4.68
C HIS A 329 -3.10 11.61 -5.05
N ARG A 330 -3.82 10.55 -4.67
CA ARG A 330 -3.46 9.17 -5.08
C ARG A 330 -3.64 8.96 -6.59
N TYR A 331 -4.65 9.55 -7.21
CA TYR A 331 -4.83 9.51 -8.67
C TYR A 331 -3.68 10.23 -9.39
N GLU A 332 -3.35 11.44 -8.92
CA GLU A 332 -2.24 12.24 -9.47
C GLU A 332 -0.91 11.47 -9.40
N ARG A 333 -0.66 10.79 -8.27
CA ARG A 333 0.57 10.00 -8.09
C ARG A 333 0.68 8.86 -9.09
N ILE A 334 -0.40 8.10 -9.29
CA ILE A 334 -0.43 6.99 -10.26
C ILE A 334 -0.17 7.51 -11.68
N PHE A 335 -0.79 8.63 -12.06
CA PHE A 335 -0.56 9.25 -13.36
C PHE A 335 0.87 9.75 -13.54
N THR A 336 1.44 10.32 -12.48
CA THR A 336 2.83 10.82 -12.49
C THR A 336 3.82 9.66 -12.63
N GLU A 337 3.66 8.61 -11.83
CA GLU A 337 4.47 7.38 -11.89
C GLU A 337 4.42 6.76 -13.30
N TYR A 338 3.20 6.66 -13.86
CA TYR A 338 3.01 6.17 -15.23
C TYR A 338 3.73 7.02 -16.27
N LEU A 339 3.51 8.34 -16.28
CA LEU A 339 4.12 9.25 -17.25
C LEU A 339 5.65 9.28 -17.15
N GLN A 340 6.21 9.24 -15.94
CA GLN A 340 7.66 9.17 -15.75
C GLN A 340 8.26 7.89 -16.34
N SER A 341 7.53 6.77 -16.26
CA SER A 341 7.95 5.50 -16.84
C SER A 341 7.76 5.43 -18.36
N ALA A 342 6.69 6.04 -18.88
CA ALA A 342 6.27 5.91 -20.28
C ALA A 342 6.86 6.98 -21.20
N LEU A 343 7.28 8.14 -20.66
CA LEU A 343 7.83 9.25 -21.44
C LEU A 343 9.36 9.15 -21.60
N PRO A 344 9.91 9.62 -22.73
CA PRO A 344 11.35 9.63 -22.96
C PRO A 344 12.06 10.56 -21.97
N GLU A 345 13.31 10.23 -21.65
CA GLU A 345 14.14 11.09 -20.81
C GLU A 345 14.32 12.47 -21.45
N SER A 346 13.96 13.51 -20.71
CA SER A 346 14.16 14.90 -21.11
C SER A 346 14.23 15.78 -19.87
N GLY A 347 14.84 16.96 -19.99
CA GLY A 347 14.93 17.92 -18.90
C GLY A 347 13.57 18.43 -18.39
N HIS A 348 12.49 18.21 -19.15
CA HIS A 348 11.13 18.60 -18.78
C HIS A 348 10.26 17.41 -18.36
N ARG A 349 10.76 16.16 -18.42
CA ARG A 349 9.96 14.95 -18.15
C ARG A 349 9.34 14.98 -16.76
N GLU A 350 10.13 15.28 -15.74
CA GLU A 350 9.69 15.21 -14.35
C GLU A 350 8.64 16.29 -14.02
N LEU A 351 8.98 17.56 -14.26
CA LEU A 351 8.08 18.70 -14.07
C LEU A 351 6.82 18.58 -14.94
N GLY A 352 6.98 18.17 -16.20
CA GLY A 352 5.88 18.00 -17.14
C GLY A 352 4.94 16.85 -16.76
N SER A 353 5.46 15.75 -16.21
CA SER A 353 4.64 14.61 -15.74
C SER A 353 3.78 15.00 -14.55
N VAL A 354 4.35 15.73 -13.58
CA VAL A 354 3.61 16.24 -12.41
C VAL A 354 2.54 17.23 -12.86
N ALA A 355 2.91 18.23 -13.66
CA ALA A 355 1.99 19.27 -14.12
C ALA A 355 0.83 18.70 -14.97
N LEU A 356 1.12 17.76 -15.88
CA LEU A 356 0.09 17.11 -16.68
C LEU A 356 -0.84 16.25 -15.82
N SER A 357 -0.31 15.51 -14.85
CA SER A 357 -1.11 14.68 -13.93
C SER A 357 -2.04 15.52 -13.07
N ALA A 358 -1.52 16.60 -12.47
CA ALA A 358 -2.29 17.54 -11.67
C ALA A 358 -3.41 18.19 -12.50
N ALA A 359 -3.09 18.67 -13.71
CA ALA A 359 -4.07 19.26 -14.61
C ALA A 359 -5.15 18.26 -15.05
N THR A 360 -4.77 17.00 -15.33
CA THR A 360 -5.69 15.92 -15.69
C THR A 360 -6.69 15.64 -14.57
N VAL A 361 -6.20 15.49 -13.32
CA VAL A 361 -7.06 15.29 -12.15
C VAL A 361 -7.94 16.51 -11.88
N ALA A 362 -7.42 17.72 -12.06
CA ALA A 362 -8.20 18.96 -11.88
C ALA A 362 -9.35 19.07 -12.89
N ILE A 363 -9.09 18.78 -14.17
CA ILE A 363 -10.13 18.75 -15.23
C ILE A 363 -11.15 17.67 -14.91
N HIS A 364 -10.71 16.45 -14.60
CA HIS A 364 -11.60 15.35 -14.20
C HIS A 364 -12.52 15.76 -13.04
N ASN A 365 -11.97 16.30 -11.96
CA ASN A 365 -12.72 16.74 -10.78
C ASN A 365 -13.67 17.90 -11.09
N ALA A 366 -13.29 18.83 -11.97
CA ALA A 366 -14.16 19.92 -12.41
C ALA A 366 -15.37 19.40 -13.19
N PHE A 367 -15.15 18.46 -14.11
CA PHE A 367 -16.22 17.80 -14.87
C PHE A 367 -17.10 16.92 -13.99
N LEU A 368 -16.53 16.17 -13.04
CA LEU A 368 -17.30 15.38 -12.08
C LEU A 368 -18.21 16.28 -11.23
N ARG A 369 -17.70 17.39 -10.70
CA ARG A 369 -18.53 18.37 -9.97
C ARG A 369 -19.60 19.01 -10.83
N ARG A 370 -19.33 19.25 -12.12
CA ARG A 370 -20.33 19.77 -13.06
C ARG A 370 -21.43 18.74 -13.30
N TRP A 371 -21.06 17.48 -13.53
CA TRP A 371 -21.99 16.38 -13.71
C TRP A 371 -22.83 16.12 -12.45
N LEU A 372 -22.23 16.15 -11.24
CA LEU A 372 -22.95 15.99 -9.97
C LEU A 372 -24.06 17.04 -9.74
N ARG A 373 -23.96 18.22 -10.38
CA ARG A 373 -25.01 19.25 -10.37
C ARG A 373 -26.10 19.02 -11.41
N SER A 374 -25.83 18.24 -12.45
CA SER A 374 -26.77 17.95 -13.55
C SER A 374 -26.48 16.56 -14.14
N PRO A 375 -26.87 15.48 -13.43
CA PRO A 375 -26.45 14.10 -13.77
C PRO A 375 -27.01 13.58 -15.10
N GLU A 376 -28.10 14.18 -15.58
CA GLU A 376 -28.75 13.86 -16.86
C GLU A 376 -27.90 14.29 -18.07
N THR A 377 -26.94 15.21 -17.86
CA THR A 377 -26.13 15.77 -18.95
C THR A 377 -24.98 14.83 -19.31
N ASP A 378 -24.90 14.41 -20.58
CA ASP A 378 -23.74 13.67 -21.07
C ASP A 378 -22.53 14.62 -21.23
N LEU A 379 -21.57 14.49 -20.32
CA LEU A 379 -20.34 15.27 -20.31
C LEU A 379 -19.11 14.49 -20.80
N ALA A 380 -19.26 13.21 -21.15
CA ALA A 380 -18.10 12.36 -21.47
C ALA A 380 -17.39 12.85 -22.73
N GLY A 381 -18.15 13.27 -23.76
CA GLY A 381 -17.60 13.82 -25.00
C GLY A 381 -16.84 15.13 -24.79
N GLU A 382 -17.39 16.04 -23.99
CA GLU A 382 -16.73 17.31 -23.65
C GLU A 382 -15.46 17.09 -22.82
N LEU A 383 -15.51 16.19 -21.83
CA LEU A 383 -14.32 15.82 -21.05
C LEU A 383 -13.23 15.22 -21.94
N ALA A 384 -13.59 14.33 -22.87
CA ALA A 384 -12.65 13.72 -23.80
C ALA A 384 -12.01 14.75 -24.75
N ALA A 385 -12.75 15.78 -25.15
CA ALA A 385 -12.21 16.90 -25.95
C ALA A 385 -11.24 17.74 -25.12
N GLU A 386 -11.61 18.08 -23.88
CA GLU A 386 -10.78 18.93 -23.01
C GLU A 386 -9.46 18.24 -22.63
N LEU A 387 -9.50 16.95 -22.29
CA LEU A 387 -8.30 16.16 -22.01
C LEU A 387 -7.38 16.01 -23.23
N ARG A 388 -7.96 16.01 -24.44
CA ARG A 388 -7.19 16.01 -25.69
C ARG A 388 -6.48 17.35 -25.90
N ASN A 389 -7.17 18.47 -25.69
CA ASN A 389 -6.57 19.81 -25.76
C ASN A 389 -5.43 19.97 -24.74
N LEU A 390 -5.62 19.46 -23.52
CA LEU A 390 -4.56 19.41 -22.50
C LEU A 390 -3.36 18.61 -23.00
N SER A 391 -3.59 17.42 -23.54
CA SER A 391 -2.52 16.56 -24.07
C SER A 391 -1.76 17.25 -25.21
N GLU A 392 -2.45 17.93 -26.13
CA GLU A 392 -1.83 18.68 -27.22
C GLU A 392 -0.99 19.86 -26.72
N THR A 393 -1.44 20.54 -25.65
CA THR A 393 -0.71 21.65 -25.02
C THR A 393 0.62 21.18 -24.42
N PHE A 394 0.63 20.00 -23.78
CA PHE A 394 1.82 19.46 -23.13
C PHE A 394 2.76 18.70 -24.08
N ARG A 395 2.24 18.19 -25.21
CA ARG A 395 2.98 17.33 -26.15
C ARG A 395 4.33 17.92 -26.60
N PRO A 396 4.46 19.21 -26.99
CA PRO A 396 5.75 19.76 -27.41
C PRO A 396 6.83 19.75 -26.33
N ALA A 397 6.44 19.94 -25.06
CA ALA A 397 7.37 19.95 -23.94
C ALA A 397 7.81 18.53 -23.54
N LEU A 398 6.91 17.56 -23.65
CA LEU A 398 7.14 16.17 -23.26
C LEU A 398 7.78 15.31 -24.37
N PHE A 399 7.55 15.68 -25.63
CA PHE A 399 8.13 15.06 -26.82
C PHE A 399 8.87 16.11 -27.66
N PRO A 400 9.96 16.69 -27.13
CA PRO A 400 10.75 17.63 -27.90
C PRO A 400 11.23 16.92 -29.17
N LYS A 401 10.96 17.52 -30.33
CA LYS A 401 11.59 17.06 -31.57
C LYS A 401 13.11 17.09 -31.37
N ALA A 402 13.82 16.10 -31.90
CA ALA A 402 15.27 16.10 -31.94
C ALA A 402 15.76 17.29 -32.79
N THR A 403 15.79 18.49 -32.22
CA THR A 403 16.63 19.56 -32.73
C THR A 403 18.03 19.13 -32.36
N GLY A 404 18.77 18.58 -33.33
CA GLY A 404 20.18 18.29 -33.17
C GLY A 404 20.84 19.52 -32.55
N ARG A 405 21.34 19.37 -31.32
CA ARG A 405 22.27 20.33 -30.75
C ARG A 405 23.51 20.23 -31.62
N ILE A 406 23.68 21.16 -32.55
CA ILE A 406 25.00 21.40 -33.14
C ILE A 406 25.82 21.94 -31.95
N PRO A 407 26.83 21.21 -31.45
CA PRO A 407 27.67 21.75 -30.40
C PRO A 407 28.30 23.05 -30.91
N PRO A 408 28.42 24.11 -30.09
CA PRO A 408 29.07 25.34 -30.54
C PRO A 408 30.49 25.00 -31.01
N LYS A 409 30.75 25.18 -32.31
CA LYS A 409 32.09 25.03 -32.89
C LYS A 409 32.85 26.30 -32.52
N VAL A 410 33.74 26.21 -31.52
CA VAL A 410 34.60 27.34 -31.12
C VAL A 410 35.67 27.50 -32.19
N VAL A 411 35.55 28.56 -33.00
CA VAL A 411 36.55 28.90 -34.02
C VAL A 411 37.59 29.81 -33.37
N VAL A 412 38.80 29.29 -33.16
CA VAL A 412 39.94 30.07 -32.68
C VAL A 412 40.74 30.51 -33.91
N ALA A 413 40.69 31.81 -34.23
CA ALA A 413 41.47 32.43 -35.30
C ALA A 413 42.45 33.45 -34.70
N VAL A 414 43.72 33.34 -35.06
CA VAL A 414 44.75 34.33 -34.68
C VAL A 414 44.78 35.39 -35.77
N MET A 415 44.46 36.63 -35.42
CA MET A 415 44.42 37.74 -36.38
C MET A 415 45.41 38.84 -36.00
N GLY A 416 45.91 39.55 -37.03
CA GLY A 416 46.86 40.66 -36.85
C GLY A 416 46.20 41.89 -36.22
N ALA A 417 47.00 42.82 -35.71
CA ALA A 417 46.54 43.98 -34.92
C ALA A 417 45.56 44.94 -35.64
N ASN A 418 45.41 44.82 -36.97
CA ASN A 418 44.53 45.65 -37.80
C ASN A 418 43.40 44.85 -38.46
N ALA A 419 43.00 43.71 -37.89
CA ALA A 419 41.94 42.88 -38.46
C ALA A 419 40.60 43.62 -38.51
N THR A 420 39.94 43.54 -39.65
CA THR A 420 38.64 44.17 -39.90
C THR A 420 37.50 43.19 -39.60
N GLU A 421 36.27 43.71 -39.50
CA GLU A 421 35.07 42.89 -39.28
C GLU A 421 34.85 41.87 -40.41
N GLU A 422 35.24 42.21 -41.64
CA GLU A 422 35.22 41.30 -42.79
C GLU A 422 36.21 40.13 -42.63
N ASP A 423 37.39 40.36 -42.05
CA ASP A 423 38.39 39.32 -41.80
C ASP A 423 37.89 38.30 -40.76
N VAL A 424 37.18 38.80 -39.73
CA VAL A 424 36.54 37.95 -38.70
C VAL A 424 35.46 37.07 -39.33
N LEU A 425 34.60 37.66 -40.17
CA LEU A 425 33.51 36.94 -40.83
C LEU A 425 34.03 35.90 -41.84
N ALA A 426 35.11 36.21 -42.56
CA ALA A 426 35.76 35.27 -43.47
C ALA A 426 36.39 34.08 -42.72
N ALA A 427 37.04 34.33 -41.58
CA ALA A 427 37.63 33.26 -40.75
C ALA A 427 36.56 32.32 -40.17
N VAL A 428 35.43 32.86 -39.71
CA VAL A 428 34.30 32.07 -39.22
C VAL A 428 33.69 31.24 -40.36
N ARG A 429 33.53 31.81 -41.56
CA ARG A 429 32.95 31.10 -42.71
C ARG A 429 33.83 29.93 -43.17
N ASN A 430 35.13 30.15 -43.32
CA ASN A 430 36.08 29.10 -43.71
C ASN A 430 36.11 27.94 -42.69
N ALA A 431 36.01 28.24 -41.40
CA ALA A 431 35.99 27.21 -40.35
C ALA A 431 34.65 26.43 -40.26
N LEU A 432 33.58 26.96 -40.85
CA LEU A 432 32.29 26.29 -40.95
C LEU A 432 32.15 25.43 -42.22
N GLU A 433 32.92 25.74 -43.27
CA GLU A 433 32.95 24.98 -44.55
C GLU A 433 33.94 23.79 -44.54
N SER A 434 34.87 23.75 -43.58
CA SER A 434 35.76 22.60 -43.27
C SER A 434 35.20 21.70 -42.17
#